data_AF-A0AAU8FHV7-F1
#
_entry.id   AF-A0AAU8FHV7-F1
#
_cell.length_a   1.000
_cell.length_b   1.000
_cell.length_c   1.000
_cell.angle_alpha   90.00
_cell.angle_beta   90.00
_cell.angle_gamma   90.00
#
_symmetry.space_group_name_H-M   'P 1'
#
loop_
_entity.id
_entity.type
_entity.pdbx_description
1 polymer ?
#
loop_
_entity_poly.entity_id
_entity_poly.type
_entity_poly.pdbx_seq_one_letter_code
_entity_poly.pdbx_strand_id
1 'polypeptide(L)'
;MNILIIEDEPLTVLGLKQKIGEINPVSVVDTAASIDTACELAGRNVYELMILDIDIKGKAGAGAVERIKALYPGTAILVITDLEERTYGLPYMRAGADGFLSKLATSAQFDEAIRAMMVMGKYASPALQQQMLQESQVARPVRYVNPLMSISDRERQVMNHLIAGKSTGEIAEILNINKTTVGTHKMRILKKMQVNSLIKLIEKVTMLS
;
A
#
# COMPACT_ATOMS: atom_id res chain seq x y z
N MET A 1 22.82 5.29 9.15
CA MET A 1 21.41 5.02 8.83
C MET A 1 21.38 3.89 7.84
N ASN A 2 20.77 2.78 8.22
CA ASN A 2 20.56 1.63 7.36
C ASN A 2 19.19 1.76 6.69
N ILE A 3 19.20 1.70 5.37
CA ILE A 3 18.01 1.90 4.55
C ILE A 3 17.84 0.67 3.65
N LEU A 4 16.62 0.15 3.60
CA LEU A 4 16.24 -0.91 2.67
C LEU A 4 15.30 -0.35 1.61
N ILE A 5 15.73 -0.41 0.34
CA ILE A 5 14.88 -0.08 -0.80
C ILE A 5 14.26 -1.38 -1.34
N ILE A 6 12.94 -1.42 -1.44
CA ILE A 6 12.16 -2.56 -1.90
C ILE A 6 11.47 -2.12 -3.20
N GLU A 7 12.13 -2.36 -4.33
CA GLU A 7 11.77 -1.84 -5.65
C GLU A 7 12.38 -2.75 -6.73
N ASP A 8 11.62 -3.07 -7.79
CA ASP A 8 12.10 -3.91 -8.90
C ASP A 8 12.47 -3.12 -10.16
N GLU A 9 12.20 -1.82 -10.20
CA GLU A 9 12.64 -0.92 -11.27
C GLU A 9 14.06 -0.36 -11.04
N PRO A 10 15.07 -0.75 -11.86
CA PRO A 10 16.47 -0.38 -11.62
C PRO A 10 16.76 1.13 -11.65
N LEU A 11 16.02 1.89 -12.48
CA LEU A 11 16.20 3.35 -12.58
C LEU A 11 15.71 4.06 -11.32
N THR A 12 14.58 3.62 -10.76
CA THR A 12 14.04 4.13 -9.50
C THR A 12 14.98 3.83 -8.34
N VAL A 13 15.52 2.60 -8.27
CA VAL A 13 16.56 2.23 -7.28
C VAL A 13 17.79 3.13 -7.38
N LEU A 14 18.28 3.38 -8.61
CA LEU A 14 19.45 4.23 -8.83
C LEU A 14 19.20 5.67 -8.36
N GLY A 15 18.05 6.24 -8.72
CA GLY A 15 17.66 7.59 -8.29
C GLY A 15 17.56 7.72 -6.78
N LEU A 16 16.91 6.76 -6.10
CA LEU A 16 16.83 6.71 -4.63
C LEU A 16 18.22 6.63 -3.99
N LYS A 17 19.09 5.73 -4.47
CA LYS A 17 20.46 5.59 -3.96
C LYS A 17 21.26 6.87 -4.11
N GLN A 18 21.16 7.53 -5.27
CA GLN A 18 21.84 8.79 -5.51
C GLN A 18 21.39 9.87 -4.50
N LYS A 19 20.08 10.04 -4.33
CA LYS A 19 19.53 11.06 -3.41
C LYS A 19 19.86 10.79 -1.95
N ILE A 20 19.78 9.53 -1.53
CA ILE A 20 20.22 9.12 -0.19
C ILE A 20 21.70 9.46 0.02
N GLY A 21 22.56 9.16 -0.96
CA GLY A 21 24.00 9.45 -0.89
C GLY A 21 24.31 10.96 -0.87
N GLU A 22 23.55 11.78 -1.60
CA GLU A 22 23.65 13.25 -1.57
C GLU A 22 23.27 13.81 -0.19
N ILE A 23 22.26 13.24 0.47
CA ILE A 23 21.77 13.70 1.78
C ILE A 23 22.67 13.23 2.92
N ASN A 24 23.08 11.95 2.89
CA ASN A 24 23.93 11.36 3.91
C ASN A 24 24.86 10.28 3.29
N PRO A 25 26.11 10.65 2.96
CA PRO A 25 27.08 9.75 2.31
C PRO A 25 27.47 8.50 3.11
N VAL A 26 27.23 8.47 4.43
CA VAL A 26 27.57 7.32 5.28
C VAL A 26 26.38 6.36 5.49
N SER A 27 25.28 6.55 4.76
CA SER A 27 24.14 5.65 4.81
C SER A 27 24.47 4.30 4.18
N VAL A 28 24.05 3.22 4.81
CA VAL A 28 24.13 1.87 4.24
C VAL A 28 22.81 1.59 3.53
N VAL A 29 22.86 1.27 2.23
CA VAL A 29 21.67 1.09 1.40
C VAL A 29 21.65 -0.30 0.79
N ASP A 30 20.76 -1.14 1.30
CA ASP A 30 20.43 -2.44 0.73
C ASP A 30 19.24 -2.33 -0.22
N THR A 31 19.13 -3.29 -1.14
CA THR A 31 18.05 -3.34 -2.14
C THR A 31 17.46 -4.74 -2.22
N ALA A 32 16.14 -4.81 -2.29
CA ALA A 32 15.38 -6.01 -2.54
C ALA A 32 14.45 -5.82 -3.74
N ALA A 33 14.48 -6.74 -4.69
CA ALA A 33 13.61 -6.73 -5.88
C ALA A 33 12.32 -7.57 -5.66
N SER A 34 11.99 -7.90 -4.41
CA SER A 34 10.75 -8.58 -4.00
C SER A 34 10.55 -8.45 -2.48
N ILE A 35 9.31 -8.66 -2.04
CA ILE A 35 8.98 -8.72 -0.60
C ILE A 35 9.70 -9.87 0.11
N ASP A 36 9.84 -11.04 -0.53
CA ASP A 36 10.50 -12.19 0.07
C ASP A 36 11.97 -11.89 0.39
N THR A 37 12.72 -11.32 -0.56
CA THR A 37 14.11 -10.89 -0.34
C THR A 37 14.18 -9.77 0.70
N ALA A 38 13.21 -8.86 0.73
CA ALA A 38 13.13 -7.83 1.75
C ALA A 38 12.95 -8.42 3.15
N CYS A 39 12.10 -9.44 3.30
CA CYS A 39 11.91 -10.15 4.57
C CYS A 39 13.16 -10.89 5.03
N GLU A 40 13.89 -11.53 4.11
CA GLU A 40 15.17 -12.19 4.43
C GLU A 40 16.21 -11.19 4.96
N LEU A 41 16.33 -10.03 4.31
CA LEU A 41 17.24 -8.96 4.72
C LEU A 41 16.83 -8.35 6.08
N ALA A 42 15.54 -8.03 6.25
CA ALA A 42 15.02 -7.47 7.50
C ALA A 42 15.11 -8.46 8.68
N GLY A 43 15.15 -9.77 8.42
CA GLY A 43 15.40 -10.79 9.45
C GLY A 43 16.86 -10.87 9.91
N ARG A 44 17.81 -10.30 9.16
CA ARG A 44 19.25 -10.35 9.44
C ARG A 44 19.83 -8.99 9.85
N ASN A 45 19.19 -7.91 9.41
CA ASN A 45 19.64 -6.53 9.58
C ASN A 45 18.54 -5.68 10.22
N VAL A 46 18.95 -4.64 10.94
CA VAL A 46 18.03 -3.60 11.43
C VAL A 46 18.09 -2.42 10.48
N TYR A 47 16.92 -1.99 10.01
CA TYR A 47 16.75 -0.83 9.13
C TYR A 47 15.96 0.27 9.84
N GLU A 48 16.48 1.49 9.83
CA GLU A 48 15.76 2.67 10.33
C GLU A 48 14.71 3.17 9.33
N LEU A 49 14.91 2.94 8.03
CA LEU A 49 13.96 3.31 6.97
C LEU A 49 13.82 2.19 5.93
N MET A 50 12.58 1.86 5.61
CA MET A 50 12.22 1.05 4.46
C MET A 50 11.51 1.94 3.43
N ILE A 51 11.97 1.90 2.18
CA ILE A 51 11.30 2.52 1.04
C ILE A 51 10.64 1.39 0.26
N LEU A 52 9.31 1.34 0.29
CA LEU A 52 8.52 0.23 -0.24
C LEU A 52 7.76 0.67 -1.48
N ASP A 53 8.09 0.07 -2.63
CA ASP A 53 7.19 0.08 -3.77
C ASP A 53 6.06 -0.93 -3.56
N ILE A 54 4.82 -0.46 -3.68
CA ILE A 54 3.62 -1.27 -3.52
C ILE A 54 3.25 -2.03 -4.80
N ASP A 55 3.79 -1.59 -5.94
CA ASP A 55 3.58 -2.18 -7.26
C ASP A 55 4.58 -3.33 -7.54
N ILE A 56 5.56 -3.55 -6.64
CA ILE A 56 6.63 -4.53 -6.80
C ILE A 56 6.10 -5.95 -7.06
N LYS A 57 6.39 -6.49 -8.26
CA LYS A 57 6.02 -7.85 -8.73
C LYS A 57 4.61 -8.34 -8.34
N GLY A 58 3.65 -7.41 -8.26
CA GLY A 58 2.23 -7.73 -8.18
C GLY A 58 1.64 -7.99 -6.79
N LYS A 59 1.86 -7.08 -5.81
CA LYS A 59 0.92 -6.65 -4.75
C LYS A 59 1.58 -6.56 -3.36
N ALA A 60 2.07 -5.38 -3.00
CA ALA A 60 2.23 -5.01 -1.61
C ALA A 60 1.27 -3.86 -1.28
N GLY A 61 -0.02 -4.15 -1.12
CA GLY A 61 -0.97 -3.11 -0.70
C GLY A 61 -0.81 -2.75 0.77
N ALA A 62 -1.79 -2.03 1.32
CA ALA A 62 -1.74 -1.53 2.70
C ALA A 62 -1.51 -2.65 3.74
N GLY A 63 -1.94 -3.89 3.46
CA GLY A 63 -1.69 -5.06 4.32
C GLY A 63 -0.21 -5.39 4.49
N ALA A 64 0.63 -5.14 3.49
CA ALA A 64 2.08 -5.32 3.60
C ALA A 64 2.68 -4.32 4.60
N VAL A 65 2.24 -3.06 4.55
CA VAL A 65 2.65 -2.02 5.51
C VAL A 65 2.25 -2.40 6.94
N GLU A 66 1.00 -2.84 7.15
CA GLU A 66 0.51 -3.30 8.46
C GLU A 66 1.40 -4.42 9.01
N ARG A 67 1.72 -5.40 8.17
CA ARG A 67 2.54 -6.57 8.56
C ARG A 67 3.97 -6.17 8.88
N ILE A 68 4.61 -5.34 8.04
CA ILE A 68 5.98 -4.86 8.28
C ILE A 68 6.01 -4.06 9.58
N LYS A 69 5.06 -3.14 9.78
CA LYS A 69 5.02 -2.31 10.98
C LYS A 69 4.77 -3.11 12.26
N ALA A 70 3.95 -4.16 12.19
CA ALA A 70 3.72 -5.06 13.32
C ALA A 70 4.99 -5.84 13.72
N LEU A 71 5.84 -6.21 12.76
CA LEU A 71 7.11 -6.90 13.00
C LEU A 71 8.24 -5.94 13.41
N TYR A 72 8.26 -4.73 12.83
CA TYR A 72 9.33 -3.75 12.97
C TYR A 72 8.75 -2.37 13.34
N PRO A 73 8.22 -2.18 14.57
CA PRO A 73 7.52 -0.96 14.94
C PRO A 73 8.41 0.30 14.97
N GLY A 74 9.73 0.13 15.10
CA GLY A 74 10.70 1.23 15.10
C GLY A 74 11.20 1.66 13.71
N THR A 75 10.87 0.91 12.66
CA THR A 75 11.32 1.22 11.29
C THR A 75 10.37 2.19 10.63
N ALA A 76 10.87 3.32 10.12
CA ALA A 76 10.08 4.24 9.32
C ALA A 76 9.77 3.60 7.95
N ILE A 77 8.55 3.77 7.43
CA ILE A 77 8.14 3.22 6.13
C ILE A 77 7.72 4.37 5.21
N LEU A 78 8.44 4.57 4.11
CA LEU A 78 8.02 5.40 2.98
C LEU A 78 7.41 4.50 1.91
N VAL A 79 6.14 4.70 1.59
CA VAL A 79 5.49 4.07 0.42
C VAL A 79 5.80 4.91 -0.83
N ILE A 80 6.21 4.24 -1.91
CA ILE A 80 6.37 4.83 -3.25
C ILE A 80 5.49 4.10 -4.26
N THR A 81 4.91 4.81 -5.23
CA THR A 81 4.00 4.21 -6.25
C THR A 81 3.65 5.19 -7.35
N ASP A 82 3.22 4.69 -8.51
CA ASP A 82 2.64 5.51 -9.59
C ASP A 82 1.24 6.07 -9.25
N LEU A 83 0.66 5.73 -8.09
CA LEU A 83 -0.63 6.25 -7.66
C LEU A 83 -0.55 7.70 -7.14
N GLU A 84 -1.62 8.45 -7.38
CA GLU A 84 -1.78 9.82 -6.88
C GLU A 84 -2.00 9.86 -5.36
N GLU A 85 -1.19 10.66 -4.65
CA GLU A 85 -1.20 10.71 -3.19
C GLU A 85 -2.55 11.14 -2.59
N ARG A 86 -3.22 12.12 -3.19
CA ARG A 86 -4.52 12.63 -2.70
C ARG A 86 -5.61 11.56 -2.77
N THR A 87 -5.53 10.67 -3.75
CA THR A 87 -6.57 9.67 -3.96
C THR A 87 -6.24 8.39 -3.17
N TYR A 88 -4.96 8.03 -3.05
CA TYR A 88 -4.54 6.71 -2.57
C TYR A 88 -3.66 6.71 -1.32
N GLY A 89 -3.11 7.84 -0.87
CA GLY A 89 -2.15 7.85 0.23
C GLY A 89 -2.74 7.46 1.60
N LEU A 90 -3.99 7.86 1.86
CA LEU A 90 -4.58 7.81 3.19
C LEU A 90 -4.71 6.40 3.80
N PRO A 91 -5.12 5.35 3.06
CA PRO A 91 -5.12 3.98 3.60
C PRO A 91 -3.72 3.46 3.97
N TYR A 92 -2.66 3.85 3.27
CA TYR A 92 -1.30 3.46 3.62
C TYR A 92 -0.81 4.16 4.89
N MET A 93 -1.10 5.46 5.04
CA MET A 93 -0.82 6.19 6.28
C MET A 93 -1.54 5.54 7.47
N ARG A 94 -2.78 5.09 7.28
CA ARG A 94 -3.56 4.37 8.31
C ARG A 94 -3.01 2.99 8.64
N ALA A 95 -2.46 2.29 7.66
CA ALA A 95 -1.76 1.03 7.84
C ALA A 95 -0.44 1.18 8.62
N GLY A 96 0.00 2.42 8.86
CA GLY A 96 1.20 2.73 9.64
C GLY A 96 2.37 3.20 8.78
N ALA A 97 2.17 3.52 7.49
CA ALA A 97 3.21 4.20 6.73
C ALA A 97 3.54 5.55 7.39
N ASP A 98 4.81 5.89 7.45
CA ASP A 98 5.27 7.17 7.97
C ASP A 98 5.43 8.21 6.87
N GLY A 99 5.48 7.76 5.61
CA GLY A 99 5.18 8.61 4.50
C GLY A 99 4.69 7.90 3.25
N PHE A 100 4.19 8.72 2.32
CA PHE A 100 3.69 8.31 1.03
C PHE A 100 4.17 9.31 -0.02
N LEU A 101 4.73 8.81 -1.12
CA LEU A 101 5.24 9.61 -2.22
C LEU A 101 4.80 9.00 -3.55
N SER A 102 4.23 9.82 -4.43
CA SER A 102 3.98 9.39 -5.80
C SER A 102 5.26 9.41 -6.63
N LYS A 103 5.53 8.39 -7.43
CA LYS A 103 6.57 8.35 -8.47
C LYS A 103 6.33 9.41 -9.55
N LEU A 104 5.08 9.89 -9.68
CA LEU A 104 4.70 11.02 -10.54
C LEU A 104 5.04 12.40 -9.94
N ALA A 105 5.58 12.45 -8.73
CA ALA A 105 5.95 13.70 -8.08
C ALA A 105 7.09 14.41 -8.83
N THR A 106 7.13 15.73 -8.67
CA THR A 106 8.24 16.53 -9.22
C THR A 106 9.55 16.17 -8.53
N SER A 107 10.69 16.41 -9.19
CA SER A 107 12.02 16.18 -8.60
C SER A 107 12.19 16.92 -7.26
N ALA A 108 11.62 18.12 -7.11
CA ALA A 108 11.69 18.87 -5.87
C ALA A 108 10.92 18.19 -4.72
N GLN A 109 9.73 17.66 -5.01
CA GLN A 109 8.94 16.91 -4.02
C GLN A 109 9.61 15.59 -3.65
N PHE A 110 10.21 14.90 -4.62
CA PHE A 110 11.00 13.69 -4.37
C PHE A 110 12.17 13.98 -3.42
N ASP A 111 12.95 15.03 -3.70
CA ASP A 111 14.08 15.43 -2.86
C ASP A 111 13.64 15.83 -1.44
N GLU A 112 12.53 16.56 -1.33
CA GLU A 112 11.91 16.91 -0.05
C GLU A 112 11.48 15.66 0.73
N ALA A 113 10.84 14.69 0.06
CA ALA A 113 10.35 13.48 0.68
C ALA A 113 11.47 12.61 1.24
N ILE A 114 12.51 12.34 0.44
CA ILE A 114 13.64 11.53 0.90
C ILE A 114 14.35 12.22 2.07
N ARG A 115 14.56 13.54 1.99
CA ARG A 115 15.15 14.30 3.09
C ARG A 115 14.30 14.25 4.37
N ALA A 116 12.99 14.49 4.25
CA ALA A 116 12.08 14.47 5.39
C ALA A 116 12.02 13.08 6.04
N MET A 117 11.98 12.01 5.25
CA MET A 117 12.03 10.64 5.75
C MET A 117 13.35 10.33 6.46
N MET A 118 14.49 10.78 5.94
CA MET A 118 15.80 10.54 6.57
C MET A 118 16.02 11.33 7.86
N VAL A 119 15.45 12.54 7.97
CA VAL A 119 15.67 13.43 9.12
C VAL A 119 14.59 13.30 10.18
N MET A 120 13.33 13.29 9.76
CA MET A 120 12.15 13.32 10.64
C MET A 120 11.47 11.96 10.76
N GLY A 121 11.80 11.02 9.87
CA GLY A 121 11.13 9.72 9.80
C GLY A 121 9.70 9.81 9.25
N LYS A 122 9.25 10.98 8.74
CA LYS A 122 7.87 11.20 8.27
C LYS A 122 7.81 12.11 7.06
N TYR A 123 6.86 11.84 6.18
CA TYR A 123 6.56 12.68 5.02
C TYR A 123 5.10 12.54 4.58
N ALA A 124 4.47 13.64 4.21
CA ALA A 124 3.20 13.61 3.49
C ALA A 124 3.09 14.89 2.68
N SER A 125 2.63 14.83 1.44
CA SER A 125 2.36 16.05 0.68
C SER A 125 1.30 16.92 1.36
N PRO A 126 1.25 18.23 1.06
CA PRO A 126 0.24 19.13 1.62
C PRO A 126 -1.20 18.62 1.42
N ALA A 127 -1.49 18.00 0.27
CA ALA A 127 -2.81 17.43 -0.02
C ALA A 127 -3.15 16.27 0.92
N LEU A 128 -2.21 15.35 1.14
CA LEU A 128 -2.39 14.22 2.04
C LEU A 128 -2.47 14.67 3.51
N GLN A 129 -1.65 15.63 3.93
CA GLN A 129 -1.73 16.24 5.25
C GLN A 129 -3.11 16.86 5.51
N GLN A 130 -3.66 17.58 4.53
CA GLN A 130 -5.00 18.17 4.63
C GLN A 130 -6.08 17.10 4.81
N GLN A 131 -5.99 15.96 4.11
CA GLN A 131 -6.92 14.84 4.29
C GLN A 131 -6.79 14.22 5.68
N MET A 132 -5.57 14.01 6.16
CA MET A 132 -5.34 13.49 7.52
C MET A 132 -5.93 14.42 8.59
N LEU A 133 -5.82 15.74 8.41
CA LEU A 133 -6.42 16.74 9.31
C LEU A 133 -7.95 16.72 9.27
N GLN A 134 -8.55 16.63 8.08
CA GLN A 134 -10.00 16.55 7.91
C GLN A 134 -10.58 15.32 8.61
N GLU A 135 -9.91 14.17 8.50
CA GLU A 135 -10.33 12.96 9.22
C GLU A 135 -10.19 13.08 10.73
N SER A 136 -9.12 13.73 11.21
CA SER A 136 -8.87 13.91 12.64
C SER A 136 -9.92 14.81 13.31
N GLN A 137 -10.52 15.75 12.57
CA GLN A 137 -11.59 16.63 13.06
C GLN A 137 -12.95 15.92 13.17
N VAL A 138 -13.15 14.81 12.44
CA VAL A 138 -14.34 13.97 12.57
C VAL A 138 -14.14 13.05 13.77
N ALA A 139 -14.41 13.56 14.97
CA ALA A 139 -14.22 12.89 16.25
C ALA A 139 -15.02 11.57 16.38
N ARG A 140 -14.50 10.50 15.80
CA ARG A 140 -14.67 9.12 16.26
C ARG A 140 -13.34 8.42 16.02
N PRO A 141 -12.74 7.74 17.01
CA PRO A 141 -11.70 6.77 16.75
C PRO A 141 -12.39 5.56 16.10
N VAL A 142 -12.85 5.72 14.86
CA VAL A 142 -13.12 4.57 14.01
C VAL A 142 -11.72 4.04 13.73
N ARG A 143 -11.28 3.04 14.50
CA ARG A 143 -10.19 2.17 14.06
C ARG A 143 -10.53 1.86 12.61
N TYR A 144 -9.70 2.35 11.69
CA TYR A 144 -9.88 2.03 10.29
C TYR A 144 -9.76 0.51 10.19
N VAL A 145 -10.88 -0.16 10.01
CA VAL A 145 -10.90 -1.59 9.75
C VAL A 145 -10.83 -1.71 8.25
N ASN A 146 -9.73 -2.28 7.75
CA ASN A 146 -9.59 -2.61 6.34
C ASN A 146 -10.90 -3.29 5.88
N PRO A 147 -11.65 -2.72 4.91
CA PRO A 147 -12.94 -3.27 4.48
C PRO A 147 -12.87 -4.74 4.08
N LEU A 148 -11.70 -5.23 3.64
CA LEU A 148 -11.45 -6.64 3.35
C LEU A 148 -11.67 -7.55 4.57
N MET A 149 -11.49 -7.06 5.80
CA MET A 149 -11.77 -7.80 7.03
C MET A 149 -13.27 -8.00 7.27
N SER A 150 -14.13 -7.18 6.66
CA SER A 150 -15.60 -7.31 6.78
C SER A 150 -16.22 -8.27 5.75
N ILE A 151 -15.42 -8.71 4.77
CA ILE A 151 -15.83 -9.64 3.71
C ILE A 151 -15.83 -11.07 4.29
N SER A 152 -16.98 -11.75 4.22
CA SER A 152 -17.08 -13.14 4.69
C SER A 152 -16.34 -14.11 3.77
N ASP A 153 -16.04 -15.33 4.23
CA ASP A 153 -15.35 -16.33 3.40
C ASP A 153 -16.07 -16.60 2.07
N ARG A 154 -17.40 -16.65 2.09
CA ARG A 154 -18.19 -16.86 0.88
C ARG A 154 -18.14 -15.66 -0.06
N GLU A 155 -18.20 -14.45 0.49
CA GLU A 155 -18.04 -13.22 -0.29
C GLU A 155 -16.62 -13.11 -0.87
N ARG A 156 -15.60 -13.55 -0.13
CA ARG A 156 -14.20 -13.57 -0.56
C ARG A 156 -14.00 -14.51 -1.75
N GLN A 157 -14.59 -15.71 -1.72
CA GLN A 157 -14.59 -16.63 -2.86
C GLN A 157 -15.19 -15.98 -4.12
N VAL A 158 -16.38 -15.38 -3.99
CA VAL A 158 -17.04 -14.68 -5.11
C VAL A 158 -16.19 -13.50 -5.60
N MET A 159 -15.65 -12.69 -4.68
CA MET A 159 -14.80 -11.54 -4.98
C MET A 159 -13.54 -11.93 -5.75
N ASN A 160 -12.85 -13.00 -5.34
CA ASN A 160 -11.64 -13.49 -6.01
C ASN A 160 -11.92 -13.87 -7.47
N HIS A 161 -13.04 -14.54 -7.74
CA HIS A 161 -13.43 -14.86 -9.12
C HIS A 161 -13.86 -13.63 -9.93
N LEU A 162 -14.54 -12.67 -9.29
CA LEU A 162 -14.88 -11.39 -9.94
C LEU A 162 -13.62 -10.62 -10.36
N ILE A 163 -12.59 -10.58 -9.50
CA ILE A 163 -11.30 -9.94 -9.80
C ILE A 163 -10.55 -10.69 -10.89
N ALA A 164 -10.69 -12.02 -10.96
CA ALA A 164 -10.16 -12.84 -12.04
C ALA A 164 -10.95 -12.72 -13.37
N GLY A 165 -11.90 -11.79 -13.47
CA GLY A 165 -12.66 -11.50 -14.69
C GLY A 165 -13.79 -12.50 -14.99
N LYS A 166 -14.15 -13.37 -14.05
CA LYS A 166 -15.23 -14.36 -14.26
C LYS A 166 -16.60 -13.71 -14.24
N SER A 167 -17.46 -14.14 -15.16
CA SER A 167 -18.86 -13.75 -15.21
C SER A 167 -19.67 -14.36 -14.06
N THR A 168 -20.81 -13.76 -13.72
CA THR A 168 -21.74 -14.29 -12.70
C THR A 168 -22.16 -15.74 -13.00
N GLY A 169 -22.22 -16.12 -14.28
CA GLY A 169 -22.56 -17.47 -14.70
C GLY A 169 -21.44 -18.48 -14.42
N GLU A 170 -20.21 -18.15 -14.81
CA GLU A 170 -19.05 -19.00 -14.52
C GLU A 170 -18.84 -19.17 -13.01
N ILE A 171 -19.03 -18.09 -12.22
CA ILE A 171 -18.89 -18.16 -10.76
C ILE A 171 -19.95 -19.08 -10.15
N ALA A 172 -21.18 -19.03 -10.66
CA ALA A 172 -22.27 -19.89 -10.22
C ALA A 172 -21.94 -21.37 -10.43
N GLU A 173 -21.36 -21.71 -11.59
CA GLU A 173 -20.91 -23.06 -11.90
C GLU A 173 -19.73 -23.49 -11.02
N ILE A 174 -18.69 -22.66 -10.90
CA ILE A 174 -17.48 -22.95 -10.10
C ILE A 174 -17.83 -23.19 -8.62
N LEU A 175 -18.72 -22.36 -8.06
CA LEU A 175 -19.07 -22.41 -6.64
C LEU A 175 -20.32 -23.26 -6.34
N ASN A 176 -20.88 -23.91 -7.37
CA ASN A 176 -22.11 -24.71 -7.32
C ASN A 176 -23.28 -24.00 -6.61
N ILE A 177 -23.59 -22.77 -7.03
CA ILE A 177 -24.69 -21.95 -6.51
C ILE A 177 -25.45 -21.28 -7.64
N ASN A 178 -26.65 -20.76 -7.38
CA ASN A 178 -27.41 -20.08 -8.42
C ASN A 178 -26.84 -18.68 -8.76
N LYS A 179 -27.07 -18.23 -10.01
CA LYS A 179 -26.62 -16.91 -10.50
C LYS A 179 -27.17 -15.76 -9.64
N THR A 180 -28.38 -15.90 -9.10
CA THR A 180 -29.01 -14.92 -8.22
C THR A 180 -28.23 -14.71 -6.91
N THR A 181 -27.73 -15.79 -6.31
CA THR A 181 -26.93 -15.78 -5.08
C THR A 181 -25.58 -15.11 -5.33
N VAL A 182 -24.94 -15.40 -6.48
CA VAL A 182 -23.73 -14.66 -6.90
C VAL A 182 -24.02 -13.18 -7.05
N GLY A 183 -25.17 -12.81 -7.64
CA GLY A 183 -25.63 -11.42 -7.75
C GLY A 183 -25.81 -10.74 -6.38
N THR A 184 -26.42 -11.45 -5.41
CA THR A 184 -26.55 -10.96 -4.03
C THR A 184 -25.20 -10.76 -3.36
N HIS A 185 -24.26 -11.71 -3.51
CA HIS A 185 -22.90 -11.56 -2.98
C HIS A 185 -22.18 -10.37 -3.62
N LYS A 186 -22.23 -10.23 -4.95
CA LYS A 186 -21.63 -9.09 -5.67
C LYS A 186 -22.15 -7.76 -5.12
N MET A 187 -23.45 -7.62 -4.92
CA MET A 187 -24.05 -6.39 -4.36
C MET A 187 -23.55 -6.11 -2.94
N ARG A 188 -23.49 -7.13 -2.08
CA ARG A 188 -22.98 -6.99 -0.71
C ARG A 188 -21.50 -6.62 -0.68
N ILE A 189 -20.68 -7.24 -1.54
CA ILE A 189 -19.25 -6.92 -1.70
C ILE A 189 -19.08 -5.46 -2.08
N LEU A 190 -19.75 -4.99 -3.15
CA LEU A 190 -19.67 -3.59 -3.59
C LEU A 190 -20.10 -2.62 -2.48
N LYS A 191 -21.15 -2.94 -1.72
CA LYS A 191 -21.62 -2.15 -0.59
C LYS A 191 -20.61 -2.10 0.56
N LYS A 192 -20.06 -3.25 0.99
CA LYS A 192 -19.06 -3.34 2.05
C LYS A 192 -17.75 -2.63 1.67
N MET A 193 -17.37 -2.75 0.41
CA MET A 193 -16.20 -2.09 -0.16
C MET A 193 -16.48 -0.61 -0.52
N GLN A 194 -17.72 -0.12 -0.36
CA GLN A 194 -18.13 1.25 -0.68
C GLN A 194 -17.73 1.69 -2.09
N VAL A 195 -17.94 0.81 -3.07
CA VAL A 195 -17.66 1.05 -4.49
C VAL A 195 -18.89 0.75 -5.32
N ASN A 196 -19.01 1.38 -6.49
CA ASN A 196 -20.19 1.26 -7.35
C ASN A 196 -19.92 0.52 -8.67
N SER A 197 -18.69 0.11 -8.94
CA SER A 197 -18.32 -0.63 -10.14
C SER A 197 -17.33 -1.75 -9.83
N LEU A 198 -17.28 -2.75 -10.73
CA LEU A 198 -16.31 -3.84 -10.63
C LEU A 198 -14.87 -3.32 -10.81
N ILE A 199 -14.66 -2.33 -11.68
CA ILE A 199 -13.35 -1.71 -11.88
C ILE A 199 -12.84 -1.10 -10.58
N LYS A 200 -13.65 -0.28 -9.91
CA LYS A 200 -13.30 0.31 -8.61
C LYS A 200 -13.12 -0.73 -7.51
N LEU A 201 -13.84 -1.86 -7.59
CA LEU A 201 -13.62 -2.97 -6.67
C LEU A 201 -12.22 -3.57 -6.88
N ILE A 202 -11.81 -3.81 -8.13
CA ILE A 202 -10.49 -4.36 -8.45
C ILE A 202 -9.40 -3.41 -7.96
N GLU A 203 -9.48 -2.12 -8.30
CA GLU A 203 -8.53 -1.09 -7.84
C GLU A 203 -8.40 -1.08 -6.31
N LYS A 204 -9.54 -1.01 -5.61
CA LYS A 204 -9.58 -0.93 -4.15
C LYS A 204 -9.11 -2.22 -3.48
N VAL A 205 -9.41 -3.39 -4.02
CA VAL A 205 -8.91 -4.65 -3.46
C VAL A 205 -7.40 -4.74 -3.65
N THR A 206 -6.87 -4.44 -4.83
CA THR A 206 -5.42 -4.43 -5.09
C THR A 206 -4.68 -3.51 -4.12
N MET A 207 -5.23 -2.32 -3.86
CA MET A 207 -4.69 -1.35 -2.92
C MET A 207 -4.69 -1.83 -1.46
N LEU A 208 -5.73 -2.57 -1.04
CA LEU A 208 -5.92 -2.97 0.35
C LEU A 208 -5.34 -4.35 0.71
N SER A 209 -5.01 -5.15 -0.31
CA SER A 209 -4.49 -6.53 -0.16
C SER A 209 -3.08 -6.53 0.39
#